data_AF-A0AAE3UHX4-F1
#
_entry.id   AF-A0AAE3UHX4-F1
#
_cell.length_a   1.000
_cell.length_b   1.000
_cell.length_c   1.000
_cell.angle_alpha   90.00
_cell.angle_beta   90.00
_cell.angle_gamma   90.00
#
_symmetry.space_group_name_H-M   'P 1'
#
loop_
_entity.id
_entity.type
_entity.pdbx_description
1 polymer ?
#
loop_
_entity_poly.entity_id
_entity_poly.type
_entity_poly.pdbx_seq_one_letter_code
_entity_poly.pdbx_strand_id
1 'polypeptide(L)' 'MFSIRHCVKYECCMNGSNNKFEMDGRPTYFCPECLRKLCWNLKQDEKQHLTRVRSFWVNEKNYELVRFYDRSIVAITED' A
#
# COMPACT_ATOMS: atom_id res chain seq x y z
N MET A 1 15.67 0.88 6.52
CA MET A 1 15.43 1.26 5.10
C MET A 1 14.14 2.09 5.06
N PHE A 2 14.15 3.29 4.46
CA PHE A 2 13.04 4.28 4.40
C PHE A 2 12.48 4.83 5.73
N SER A 3 13.12 4.57 6.88
CA SER A 3 12.69 5.10 8.20
C SER A 3 11.24 4.78 8.59
N ILE A 4 10.63 3.75 8.01
CA ILE A 4 9.28 3.27 8.37
C ILE A 4 9.41 2.13 9.37
N ARG A 5 8.84 2.30 10.56
CA ARG A 5 8.72 1.22 11.56
C ARG A 5 7.56 0.30 11.21
N HIS A 6 7.55 -0.90 11.80
CA HIS A 6 6.41 -1.81 11.67
C HIS A 6 5.10 -1.09 12.02
N CYS A 7 4.09 -1.30 11.17
CA CYS A 7 2.75 -0.79 11.40
C CYS A 7 2.04 -1.69 12.41
N VAL A 8 1.44 -1.09 13.43
CA VAL A 8 0.63 -1.78 14.46
C VAL A 8 -0.82 -1.31 14.47
N LYS A 9 -1.18 -0.36 13.59
CA LYS A 9 -2.46 0.34 13.62
C LYS A 9 -3.48 -0.21 12.63
N TYR A 10 -3.02 -0.64 11.45
CA TYR A 10 -3.86 -1.09 10.35
C TYR A 10 -3.28 -2.35 9.71
N GLU A 11 -4.11 -3.08 8.97
CA GLU A 11 -3.66 -4.12 8.04
C GLU A 11 -2.79 -3.49 6.95
N CYS A 12 -1.53 -3.93 6.88
CA CYS A 12 -0.49 -3.29 6.08
C CYS A 12 0.67 -4.26 5.80
N CYS A 13 1.29 -4.10 4.63
CA CYS A 13 2.55 -4.77 4.27
C CYS A 13 3.67 -4.54 5.30
N MET A 14 3.62 -3.43 6.05
CA MET A 14 4.57 -3.13 7.13
C MET A 14 4.18 -3.74 8.48
N ASN A 15 3.15 -4.59 8.58
CA ASN A 15 2.88 -5.28 9.84
C ASN A 15 4.05 -6.23 10.17
N GLY A 16 4.54 -6.15 11.41
CA GLY A 16 5.56 -7.08 11.89
C GLY A 16 5.07 -8.53 11.83
N SER A 17 5.96 -9.44 11.47
CA SER A 17 5.68 -10.88 11.41
C SER A 17 6.76 -11.63 12.15
N ASN A 18 6.37 -12.60 12.98
CA ASN A 18 7.27 -13.41 13.79
C ASN A 18 7.55 -14.79 13.16
N ASN A 19 6.72 -15.20 12.20
CA ASN A 19 6.85 -16.46 11.47
C ASN A 19 6.34 -16.32 10.02
N LYS A 20 6.59 -17.35 9.20
CA LYS A 20 6.22 -17.35 7.78
C LYS A 20 4.71 -17.30 7.56
N PHE A 21 3.94 -18.00 8.40
CA PHE A 21 2.49 -18.03 8.28
C PHE A 21 1.89 -16.63 8.47
N GLU A 22 2.39 -15.86 9.45
CA GLU A 22 2.00 -14.46 9.62
C GLU A 22 2.40 -13.59 8.44
N MET A 23 3.59 -13.80 7.87
CA MET A 23 4.07 -13.05 6.71
C MET A 23 3.21 -13.31 5.47
N ASP A 24 2.87 -14.57 5.19
CA ASP A 24 2.05 -14.99 4.06
C ASP A 24 0.61 -14.46 4.15
N GLY A 25 0.13 -14.19 5.37
CA GLY A 25 -1.18 -13.58 5.63
C GLY A 25 -1.23 -12.06 5.55
N ARG A 26 -0.10 -11.36 5.35
CA ARG A 26 -0.10 -9.88 5.25
C ARG A 26 -0.52 -9.43 3.86
N PRO A 27 -1.19 -8.27 3.75
CA PRO A 27 -1.49 -7.70 2.45
C PRO A 27 -0.22 -7.26 1.73
N THR A 28 -0.29 -7.18 0.41
CA THR A 28 0.80 -6.65 -0.43
C THR A 28 0.81 -5.12 -0.52
N TYR A 29 -0.21 -4.45 0.03
CA TYR A 29 -0.37 -3.00 0.00
C TYR A 29 0.05 -2.32 1.30
N PHE A 30 0.40 -1.04 1.21
CA PHE A 30 0.61 -0.18 2.38
C PHE A 30 -0.73 0.43 2.84
N CYS A 31 -0.92 0.59 4.15
CA CYS A 31 -2.00 1.41 4.67
C CYS A 31 -1.74 2.90 4.34
N PRO A 32 -2.76 3.77 4.39
CA PRO A 32 -2.61 5.18 3.99
C PRO A 32 -1.47 5.91 4.72
N GLU A 33 -1.30 5.68 6.01
CA GLU A 33 -0.20 6.30 6.78
C GLU A 33 1.19 5.83 6.34
N CYS A 34 1.37 4.52 6.14
CA CYS A 34 2.66 3.99 5.73
C CYS A 34 2.99 4.35 4.29
N LEU A 35 1.98 4.43 3.42
CA LEU A 35 2.14 4.92 2.06
C LEU A 35 2.59 6.39 2.06
N ARG A 36 1.92 7.27 2.81
CA ARG A 36 2.29 8.69 2.94
C ARG A 36 3.71 8.86 3.47
N LYS A 37 4.11 8.08 4.48
CA LYS A 37 5.49 8.03 5.00
C LYS A 37 6.48 7.60 3.91
N LEU A 38 6.15 6.58 3.12
CA LEU A 38 7.01 6.07 2.05
C LEU A 38 7.19 7.10 0.93
N CYS A 39 6.08 7.65 0.44
CA CYS A 39 6.07 8.66 -0.61
C CYS A 39 6.81 9.92 -0.18
N TRP A 40 6.63 10.38 1.06
CA TRP A 40 7.40 11.50 1.62
C TRP A 40 8.91 11.24 1.62
N ASN A 41 9.35 10.08 2.12
CA ASN A 41 10.77 9.72 2.17
C ASN A 41 11.40 9.58 0.78
N LEU A 42 10.62 9.10 -0.21
CA LEU A 42 11.07 8.90 -1.58
C LEU A 42 10.84 10.11 -2.49
N LYS A 43 10.24 11.19 -1.99
CA LYS A 43 9.80 12.35 -2.79
C LYS A 43 8.97 11.92 -4.00
N GLN A 44 8.04 11.01 -3.77
CA GLN A 44 7.12 10.49 -4.78
C GLN A 44 5.71 11.03 -4.55
N ASP A 45 4.98 11.25 -5.64
CA ASP A 45 3.56 11.58 -5.58
C ASP A 45 2.73 10.32 -5.28
N GLU A 46 1.86 10.41 -4.29
CA GLU A 46 1.01 9.28 -3.83
C GLU A 46 0.03 8.83 -4.89
N LYS A 47 -0.64 9.79 -5.55
CA LYS A 47 -1.65 9.49 -6.56
C LYS A 47 -1.02 8.81 -7.78
N GLN A 48 0.12 9.30 -8.25
CA GLN A 48 0.87 8.67 -9.33
C GLN A 48 1.35 7.28 -8.92
N HIS A 49 1.85 7.09 -7.69
CA HIS A 49 2.24 5.77 -7.21
C HIS A 49 1.05 4.80 -7.23
N LEU A 50 -0.07 5.16 -6.61
CA LEU A 50 -1.28 4.33 -6.58
C LEU A 50 -1.80 4.03 -7.98
N THR A 51 -1.81 5.02 -8.87
CA THR A 51 -2.25 4.85 -10.27
C THR A 51 -1.34 3.87 -11.03
N ARG A 52 -0.02 3.93 -10.83
CA ARG A 52 0.91 2.98 -11.45
C ARG A 52 0.69 1.55 -10.97
N VAL A 53 0.54 1.35 -9.65
CA VAL A 53 0.30 0.02 -9.07
C VAL A 53 -1.07 -0.53 -9.48
N ARG A 54 -2.09 0.34 -9.55
CA ARG A 54 -3.41 -0.01 -10.08
C ARG A 54 -3.32 -0.52 -11.52
N SER A 55 -2.60 0.19 -12.38
CA SER A 55 -2.39 -0.23 -13.79
C SER A 55 -1.64 -1.56 -13.90
N PHE A 56 -0.66 -1.81 -13.02
CA PHE A 56 -0.01 -3.12 -12.94
C PHE A 56 -1.03 -4.24 -12.65
N TRP A 57 -1.87 -4.07 -11.63
CA TRP A 57 -2.87 -5.10 -11.27
C TRP A 57 -3.99 -5.29 -12.30
N VAL A 58 -4.27 -4.28 -13.13
CA VAL A 58 -5.14 -4.44 -14.30
C VAL A 58 -4.52 -5.41 -15.30
N ASN A 59 -3.23 -5.24 -15.61
CA ASN A 59 -2.51 -6.11 -16.54
C ASN A 59 -2.42 -7.55 -16.02
N GLU A 60 -2.20 -7.71 -14.72
CA GLU A 60 -2.19 -9.01 -14.04
C GLU A 60 -3.59 -9.60 -13.79
N LYS A 61 -4.65 -8.90 -14.21
CA LYS A 61 -6.06 -9.30 -14.04
C LYS A 61 -6.45 -9.60 -12.59
N ASN A 62 -5.77 -8.99 -11.62
CA ASN A 62 -6.12 -9.08 -10.21
C ASN A 62 -7.14 -8.00 -9.84
N TYR A 63 -8.41 -8.26 -10.16
CA TYR A 63 -9.48 -7.28 -10.00
C TYR A 63 -9.81 -6.93 -8.54
N GLU A 64 -9.42 -7.78 -7.59
CA GLU A 64 -9.58 -7.48 -6.16
C GLU A 64 -8.66 -6.32 -5.76
N LEU A 65 -7.38 -6.42 -6.10
CA LEU A 65 -6.41 -5.35 -5.85
C LEU A 65 -6.73 -4.11 -6.69
N VAL A 66 -7.19 -4.25 -7.95
CA VAL A 66 -7.64 -3.08 -8.74
C VAL A 66 -8.71 -2.29 -7.98
N ARG A 67 -9.73 -2.94 -7.43
CA ARG A 67 -10.77 -2.27 -6.63
C ARG A 67 -10.22 -1.63 -5.36
N PHE A 68 -9.26 -2.29 -4.69
CA PHE A 68 -8.59 -1.71 -3.53
C PHE A 68 -7.88 -0.39 -3.89
N TYR A 69 -7.12 -0.39 -4.99
CA TYR A 69 -6.39 0.80 -5.43
C TYR A 69 -7.32 1.89 -6.01
N ASP A 70 -8.41 1.52 -6.68
CA ASP A 70 -9.43 2.48 -7.13
C ASP A 70 -10.03 3.25 -5.94
N ARG A 71 -10.42 2.56 -4.86
CA ARG A 71 -10.89 3.21 -3.62
C ARG A 71 -9.81 4.06 -2.96
N SER A 72 -8.57 3.58 -2.96
CA SER A 72 -7.45 4.30 -2.34
C SER A 72 -7.14 5.61 -3.08
N ILE A 73 -7.24 5.63 -4.41
CA ILE A 73 -7.05 6.85 -5.22
C ILE A 73 -8.15 7.87 -4.91
N VAL A 74 -9.42 7.44 -4.83
CA VAL A 74 -10.54 8.33 -4.47
C VAL A 74 -10.33 8.94 -3.08
N ALA A 75 -9.99 8.11 -2.10
CA ALA A 75 -9.83 8.54 -0.71
C ALA A 75 -8.77 9.63 -0.53
N ILE A 76 -7.68 9.62 -1.31
CA ILE A 76 -6.64 10.66 -1.21
C ILE A 76 -6.92 11.92 -2.05
N THR A 77 -7.94 11.89 -2.91
CA THR A 77 -8.33 13.04 -3.75
C THR A 77 -9.45 13.88 -3.14
N GLU A 78 -10.12 13.36 -2.12
CA GLU A 78 -11.20 14.04 -1.40
C GLU A 78 -10.72 14.77 -0.13
N ASP A 79 -9.43 14.63 0.22
CA ASP A 79 -8.73 15.40 1.27
C ASP A 79 -8.21 16.75 0.76
#